data_AF-A0AAW9EAU3-F1
#
_entry.id   AF-A0AAW9EAU3-F1
#
_cell.length_a   1.000
_cell.length_b   1.000
_cell.length_c   1.000
_cell.angle_alpha   90.00
_cell.angle_beta   90.00
_cell.angle_gamma   90.00
#
_symmetry.space_group_name_H-M   'P 1'
#
loop_
_entity.id
_entity.type
_entity.pdbx_description
1 polymer ?
#
loop_
_entity_poly.entity_id
_entity_poly.type
_entity_poly.pdbx_seq_one_letter_code
_entity_poly.pdbx_strand_id
1 'polypeptide(L)'
;QMPIFLALYYMLMGSVELRHAPFILWIQDLSAQDPYYILPLLMGVTMFIIQKLSPTAVTDPMQQKIMTFMPVVFTVFFLWFPSGLVLYYIVSNLVTIIQQQLIYRGLE
;
A
#
# COMPACT_ATOMS: atom_id res chain seq x y z
N GLN A 1 -5.37 -1.11 -11.45
CA GLN A 1 -5.14 -1.59 -10.07
C GLN A 1 -6.28 -2.47 -9.57
N MET A 2 -7.55 -2.09 -9.72
CA MET A 2 -8.69 -2.89 -9.22
C MET A 2 -8.71 -4.38 -9.64
N PRO A 3 -8.43 -4.78 -10.90
CA PRO A 3 -8.39 -6.20 -11.25
C PRO A 3 -7.29 -6.97 -10.52
N ILE A 4 -6.10 -6.36 -10.36
CA ILE A 4 -4.96 -6.94 -9.66
C ILE A 4 -5.27 -7.09 -8.17
N PHE A 5 -5.90 -6.05 -7.58
CA PHE A 5 -6.37 -6.08 -6.20
C PHE A 5 -7.29 -7.29 -5.96
N LEU A 6 -8.34 -7.42 -6.79
CA LEU A 6 -9.29 -8.53 -6.66
C LEU A 6 -8.62 -9.88 -6.89
N ALA A 7 -7.76 -9.99 -7.90
CA ALA A 7 -7.03 -11.23 -8.18
C ALA A 7 -6.16 -11.66 -6.99
N LEU A 8 -5.36 -10.75 -6.43
CA LEU A 8 -4.52 -11.05 -5.26
C LEU A 8 -5.34 -11.32 -4.01
N TYR A 9 -6.43 -10.58 -3.80
CA TYR A 9 -7.34 -10.83 -2.69
C TYR A 9 -7.97 -12.22 -2.78
N TYR A 10 -8.53 -12.60 -3.93
CA TYR A 10 -9.11 -13.92 -4.13
C TYR A 10 -8.05 -15.03 -4.09
N MET A 11 -6.83 -14.79 -4.58
CA MET A 11 -5.73 -15.72 -4.46
C MET A 11 -5.36 -15.97 -2.99
N LEU A 12 -5.18 -14.92 -2.18
CA LEU A 12 -4.84 -15.05 -0.76
C LEU A 12 -5.95 -15.72 0.06
N MET A 13 -7.22 -15.49 -0.31
CA MET A 13 -8.37 -16.08 0.36
C MET A 13 -8.67 -17.51 -0.11
N GLY A 14 -8.32 -17.85 -1.35
CA GLY A 14 -8.65 -19.13 -2.00
C GLY A 14 -7.54 -20.17 -1.99
N SER A 15 -6.28 -19.76 -1.88
CA SER A 15 -5.13 -20.67 -1.83
C SER A 15 -4.96 -21.25 -0.42
N VAL A 16 -5.10 -22.57 -0.29
CA VAL A 16 -4.93 -23.29 0.98
C VAL A 16 -3.48 -23.20 1.46
N GLU A 17 -2.53 -23.10 0.54
CA GLU A 17 -1.09 -23.01 0.81
C GLU A 17 -0.68 -21.68 1.46
N LEU A 18 -1.46 -20.62 1.24
CA LEU A 18 -1.20 -19.29 1.80
C LEU A 18 -1.90 -19.09 3.15
N ARG A 19 -2.76 -20.03 3.54
CA ARG A 19 -3.42 -20.01 4.84
C ARG A 19 -2.42 -20.38 5.92
N HIS A 20 -2.29 -19.54 6.94
CA HIS A 20 -1.28 -19.72 8.00
C HIS A 20 0.15 -19.78 7.46
N ALA A 21 0.40 -19.21 6.26
CA ALA A 21 1.74 -19.10 5.72
C ALA A 21 2.50 -18.02 6.50
N PRO A 22 3.53 -18.38 7.29
CA PRO A 22 4.33 -17.40 7.99
C PRO A 22 5.20 -16.63 6.98
N PHE A 23 5.46 -15.37 7.29
CA PHE A 23 6.42 -14.57 6.55
C PHE A 23 7.65 -14.30 7.44
N ILE A 24 7.84 -13.07 7.90
CA ILE A 24 8.93 -12.68 8.80
C ILE A 24 8.39 -11.86 9.97
N LEU A 25 9.20 -11.76 11.02
CA LEU A 25 8.92 -10.95 12.22
C LEU A 25 7.60 -11.37 12.89
N TRP A 26 6.63 -10.47 12.97
CA TRP A 26 5.33 -10.70 13.61
C TRP A 26 4.27 -11.28 12.68
N ILE A 27 4.54 -11.38 11.37
CA ILE A 27 3.58 -11.88 10.39
C ILE A 27 3.66 -13.40 10.33
N GLN A 28 2.70 -14.04 11.00
CA GLN A 28 2.57 -15.50 11.08
C GLN A 28 1.51 -16.06 10.11
N ASP A 29 0.74 -15.20 9.45
CA ASP A 29 -0.30 -15.60 8.49
C ASP A 29 -0.52 -14.50 7.44
N LEU A 30 -0.16 -14.79 6.19
CA LEU A 30 -0.33 -13.88 5.06
C LEU A 30 -1.79 -13.73 4.60
N SER A 31 -2.65 -14.72 4.88
CA SER A 31 -4.07 -14.70 4.54
C SER A 31 -4.92 -13.94 5.56
N ALA A 32 -4.43 -13.78 6.78
CA ALA A 32 -5.09 -13.02 7.85
C ALA A 32 -4.63 -11.55 7.88
N GLN A 33 -5.42 -10.70 8.53
CA GLN A 33 -5.05 -9.30 8.78
C GLN A 33 -3.82 -9.20 9.71
N ASP A 34 -3.07 -8.11 9.63
CA ASP A 34 -1.93 -7.86 10.53
C ASP A 34 -2.43 -7.67 11.98
N PRO A 35 -2.03 -8.53 12.94
CA PRO A 35 -2.48 -8.43 14.33
C PRO A 35 -2.06 -7.12 15.02
N TYR A 36 -1.00 -6.46 14.55
CA TYR A 36 -0.49 -5.22 15.13
C TYR A 36 -0.77 -3.98 14.27
N TYR A 37 -1.39 -4.15 13.10
CA TYR A 37 -1.70 -3.07 12.15
C TYR A 37 -0.47 -2.22 11.72
N ILE A 38 0.74 -2.77 11.83
CA ILE A 38 1.98 -2.10 11.46
C ILE A 38 2.07 -1.98 9.94
N LEU A 39 1.73 -3.04 9.21
CA LEU A 39 1.75 -3.07 7.74
C LEU A 39 0.84 -2.00 7.13
N PRO A 40 -0.45 -1.88 7.49
CA PRO A 40 -1.31 -0.80 6.97
C PRO A 40 -0.75 0.59 7.25
N LEU A 41 -0.18 0.82 8.44
CA LEU A 41 0.42 2.11 8.78
C LEU A 41 1.63 2.43 7.88
N LEU A 42 2.52 1.45 7.68
CA LEU A 42 3.66 1.60 6.76
C LEU A 42 3.20 1.84 5.32
N MET A 43 2.14 1.16 4.88
CA MET A 43 1.50 1.37 3.59
C MET A 43 1.02 2.83 3.45
N GLY A 44 0.33 3.36 4.47
CA GLY A 44 -0.06 4.77 4.54
C GLY A 44 1.10 5.76 4.42
N VAL A 45 2.20 5.48 5.13
CA VAL A 45 3.43 6.29 5.04
C VAL A 45 4.00 6.26 3.62
N THR A 46 4.09 5.10 2.98
CA THR A 46 4.59 5.02 1.59
C THR A 46 3.70 5.76 0.61
N MET A 47 2.36 5.69 0.77
CA MET A 47 1.43 6.47 -0.03
C MET A 47 1.60 7.97 0.16
N PHE A 48 1.81 8.42 1.40
CA PHE A 48 2.07 9.82 1.69
C PHE A 48 3.36 10.31 1.04
N ILE A 49 4.42 9.50 1.04
CA ILE A 49 5.68 9.82 0.35
C ILE A 49 5.45 9.95 -1.15
N ILE A 50 4.75 8.99 -1.79
CA ILE A 50 4.42 9.06 -3.22
C ILE A 50 3.66 10.35 -3.55
N GLN A 51 2.68 10.72 -2.72
CA GLN A 51 1.92 11.94 -2.90
C GLN A 51 2.80 13.20 -2.82
N LYS A 52 3.82 13.21 -1.96
CA LYS A 52 4.77 14.32 -1.85
C LYS A 52 5.75 14.39 -3.01
N LEU A 53 6.14 13.25 -3.57
CA LEU A 53 7.02 13.17 -4.74
C LEU A 53 6.29 13.45 -6.06
N SER A 54 4.99 13.15 -6.12
CA SER A 54 4.18 13.34 -7.32
C SER A 54 3.71 14.80 -7.43
N PRO A 55 3.84 15.44 -8.61
CA PRO A 55 3.35 16.80 -8.82
C PRO A 55 1.84 16.83 -8.57
N THR A 56 1.40 17.65 -7.61
CA THR A 56 -0.03 17.84 -7.37
C THR A 56 -0.57 18.78 -8.45
N ALA A 57 -1.16 18.21 -9.51
CA ALA A 57 -1.76 18.96 -10.62
C ALA A 57 -3.10 19.64 -10.27
N VAL A 58 -3.54 19.53 -9.01
CA VAL A 58 -4.83 20.06 -8.54
C VAL A 58 -4.65 21.48 -8.04
N THR A 59 -5.35 22.41 -8.69
CA THR A 59 -5.32 23.84 -8.38
C THR A 59 -6.39 24.28 -7.37
N ASP A 60 -7.45 23.47 -7.17
CA ASP A 60 -8.52 23.75 -6.20
C ASP A 60 -8.09 23.35 -4.77
N PRO A 61 -8.11 24.29 -3.79
CA PRO A 61 -7.74 24.01 -2.40
C PRO A 61 -8.56 22.92 -1.71
N MET A 62 -9.85 22.78 -2.05
CA MET A 62 -10.73 21.77 -1.46
C MET A 62 -10.32 20.37 -1.92
N GLN A 63 -10.08 20.21 -3.23
CA GLN A 63 -9.66 18.92 -3.78
C GLN A 63 -8.26 18.53 -3.29
N GLN A 64 -7.34 19.50 -3.16
CA GLN A 64 -6.03 19.28 -2.57
C GLN A 64 -6.13 18.74 -1.14
N LYS A 65 -7.02 19.32 -0.32
CA LYS A 65 -7.27 18.85 1.05
C LYS A 65 -7.75 17.41 1.06
N ILE A 66 -8.72 17.05 0.21
CA ILE A 66 -9.21 15.66 0.09
C ILE A 66 -8.06 14.71 -0.28
N MET A 67 -7.22 15.09 -1.25
CA MET A 67 -6.07 14.29 -1.65
C MET A 67 -5.12 14.06 -0.47
N THR A 68 -4.81 15.09 0.33
CA THR A 68 -3.91 14.92 1.49
C THR A 68 -4.43 13.95 2.55
N PHE A 69 -5.75 13.76 2.65
CA PHE A 69 -6.35 12.78 3.55
C PHE A 69 -6.49 11.38 2.94
N MET A 70 -6.37 11.22 1.62
CA MET A 70 -6.51 9.91 0.97
C MET A 70 -5.59 8.82 1.53
N PRO A 71 -4.29 9.07 1.81
CA PRO A 71 -3.43 8.06 2.41
C PRO A 71 -3.97 7.54 3.75
N VAL A 72 -4.56 8.41 4.58
CA VAL A 72 -5.15 8.04 5.86
C VAL A 72 -6.40 7.18 5.65
N VAL A 73 -7.28 7.59 4.72
CA VAL A 73 -8.50 6.82 4.39
C VAL A 73 -8.14 5.43 3.87
N PHE A 74 -7.17 5.32 2.96
CA PHE A 74 -6.71 4.03 2.46
C PHE A 74 -6.02 3.21 3.55
N THR A 75 -5.25 3.83 4.44
CA THR A 75 -4.67 3.13 5.59
C THR A 75 -5.76 2.46 6.40
N VAL A 76 -6.79 3.22 6.82
CA VAL A 76 -7.94 2.71 7.58
C VAL A 76 -8.63 1.58 6.82
N PHE A 77 -8.91 1.77 5.53
CA PHE A 77 -9.53 0.76 4.68
C PHE A 77 -8.75 -0.57 4.65
N PHE A 78 -7.42 -0.52 4.61
CA PHE A 78 -6.57 -1.71 4.56
C PHE A 78 -6.36 -2.42 5.92
N LEU A 79 -6.87 -1.89 7.05
CA LEU A 79 -6.75 -2.54 8.37
C LEU A 79 -7.39 -3.94 8.40
N TRP A 80 -8.47 -4.15 7.63
CA TRP A 80 -9.23 -5.39 7.62
C TRP A 80 -8.84 -6.34 6.49
N PHE A 81 -7.80 -6.01 5.72
CA PHE A 81 -7.37 -6.82 4.58
C PHE A 81 -6.24 -7.79 4.95
N PRO A 82 -6.09 -8.90 4.20
CA PRO A 82 -4.98 -9.84 4.38
C PRO A 82 -3.62 -9.14 4.37
N SER A 83 -2.76 -9.49 5.32
CA SER A 83 -1.44 -8.88 5.49
C SER A 83 -0.56 -9.06 4.23
N GLY A 84 -0.70 -10.18 3.51
CA GLY A 84 -0.03 -10.41 2.23
C GLY A 84 -0.45 -9.43 1.13
N LEU A 85 -1.73 -9.02 1.12
CA LEU A 85 -2.23 -8.01 0.19
C LEU A 85 -1.64 -6.64 0.52
N VAL A 86 -1.63 -6.27 1.81
CA VAL A 86 -1.05 -5.01 2.27
C VAL A 86 0.45 -4.96 1.94
N LEU A 87 1.17 -6.06 2.19
CA LEU A 87 2.59 -6.20 1.90
C LEU A 87 2.90 -5.98 0.41
N TYR A 88 2.09 -6.56 -0.49
CA TYR A 88 2.23 -6.33 -1.93
C TYR A 88 2.18 -4.84 -2.29
N TYR A 89 1.22 -4.10 -1.73
CA TYR A 89 1.09 -2.67 -1.99
C TYR A 89 2.25 -1.86 -1.41
N ILE A 90 2.79 -2.23 -0.25
CA ILE A 90 3.99 -1.58 0.30
C ILE A 90 5.15 -1.75 -0.68
N VAL A 91 5.42 -2.97 -1.15
CA VAL A 91 6.52 -3.22 -2.09
C VAL A 91 6.30 -2.48 -3.41
N SER A 92 5.08 -2.49 -3.94
CA SER A 92 4.72 -1.76 -5.16
C SER A 92 4.93 -0.24 -5.01
N ASN A 93 4.57 0.32 -3.86
CA ASN A 93 4.80 1.72 -3.55
C ASN A 93 6.30 2.03 -3.45
N LEU A 94 7.09 1.17 -2.79
CA LEU A 94 8.55 1.34 -2.69
C LEU A 94 9.24 1.34 -4.06
N VAL A 95 8.85 0.42 -4.94
CA VAL A 95 9.34 0.40 -6.34
C VAL A 95 8.99 1.71 -7.05
N THR A 96 7.77 2.21 -6.86
CA THR A 96 7.32 3.49 -7.45
C THR A 96 8.14 4.67 -6.92
N ILE A 97 8.40 4.73 -5.62
CA ILE A 97 9.21 5.78 -4.99
C ILE A 97 10.63 5.76 -5.56
N ILE A 98 11.26 4.59 -5.63
CA ILE A 98 12.61 4.44 -6.17
C ILE A 98 12.64 4.86 -7.63
N GLN A 99 11.67 4.40 -8.44
CA GLN A 99 11.55 4.78 -9.84
C GLN A 99 11.42 6.30 -10.00
N GLN A 100 10.55 6.96 -9.23
CA GLN A 100 10.38 8.41 -9.29
C GLN A 100 11.67 9.14 -8.92
N GLN A 101 12.37 8.71 -7.87
CA GLN A 101 13.64 9.31 -7.46
C GLN A 101 14.74 9.16 -8.51
N LEU A 102 14.84 8.01 -9.18
CA LEU A 102 15.80 7.79 -10.26
C LEU A 102 15.48 8.68 -11.47
N ILE A 103 14.20 8.84 -11.82
CA ILE A 103 13.79 9.71 -12.92
C ILE A 103 14.11 11.17 -12.60
N TYR A 104 13.77 11.66 -11.41
CA TYR A 104 14.04 13.05 -11.02
C TYR A 104 15.54 13.36 -11.00
N ARG A 105 16.37 12.43 -10.53
CA ARG A 105 17.83 12.57 -10.58
C ARG A 105 18.42 12.56 -11.98
N GLY A 106 17.77 11.91 -12.95
CA GLY A 106 18.21 11.90 -14.34
C GLY A 106 17.79 13.14 -15.14
N LEU A 107 16.93 13.98 -14.58
CA LEU A 107 16.50 15.25 -15.15
C LEU A 107 17.33 16.45 -14.65
N GLU A 108 18.06 16.28 -13.54
CA GLU A 108 19.11 17.20 -13.05
C GLU A 108 20.42 17.02 -13.85
#